data_AF-A0A0C3NRJ3-F1
#
_entry.id   AF-A0A0C3NRJ3-F1
#
_cell.length_a   1.000
_cell.length_b   1.000
_cell.length_c   1.000
_cell.angle_alpha   90.00
_cell.angle_beta   90.00
_cell.angle_gamma   90.00
#
_symmetry.space_group_name_H-M   'P 1'
#
loop_
_entity.id
_entity.type
_entity.pdbx_description
1 polymer ?
#
loop_
_entity_poly.entity_id
_entity_poly.type
_entity_poly.pdbx_seq_one_letter_code
_entity_poly.pdbx_strand_id
1 'polypeptide(L)'
;MFSKAFFSIVAATALFAASASAICPGYNLGITQTGSNTNPDYGVWQVFDDSCNIVDQVIATNPCTVGVFDCSPAPITFTGLHLDGLNYACRSDVNSGSCNGHAIQVCCRNDGN
;
A
#
# COMPACT_ATOMS: atom_id res chain seq x y z
N MET A 1 -22.33 -13.42 -57.52
CA MET A 1 -21.02 -13.09 -56.92
C MET A 1 -20.92 -11.56 -56.85
N PHE A 2 -20.73 -10.83 -55.76
CA PHE A 2 -20.79 -11.01 -54.30
C PHE A 2 -21.05 -9.59 -53.75
N SER A 3 -22.06 -9.40 -52.89
CA SER A 3 -22.35 -8.11 -52.25
C SER A 3 -21.26 -7.77 -51.22
N LYS A 4 -20.67 -6.57 -51.30
CA LYS A 4 -19.72 -6.06 -50.31
C LYS A 4 -20.46 -5.19 -49.29
N ALA A 5 -20.74 -5.75 -48.12
CA ALA A 5 -21.15 -4.98 -46.95
C ALA A 5 -19.91 -4.33 -46.31
N PHE A 6 -19.92 -3.01 -46.17
CA PHE A 6 -18.91 -2.26 -45.44
C PHE A 6 -19.27 -2.27 -43.95
N PHE A 7 -18.53 -3.04 -43.15
CA PHE A 7 -18.68 -3.06 -41.70
C PHE A 7 -18.05 -1.81 -41.09
N SER A 8 -18.85 -0.99 -40.41
CA SER A 8 -18.39 0.12 -39.57
C SER A 8 -17.83 -0.42 -38.26
N ILE A 9 -16.59 -0.06 -37.93
CA ILE A 9 -15.93 -0.42 -36.68
C ILE A 9 -16.27 0.66 -35.64
N VAL A 10 -17.12 0.33 -34.68
CA VAL A 10 -17.32 1.15 -33.47
C VAL A 10 -16.22 0.77 -32.48
N ALA A 11 -15.26 1.67 -32.27
CA ALA A 11 -14.24 1.51 -31.24
C ALA A 11 -14.86 1.80 -29.86
N ALA A 12 -15.16 0.75 -29.09
CA ALA A 12 -15.59 0.88 -27.71
C ALA A 12 -14.35 1.10 -26.83
N THR A 13 -14.12 2.36 -26.41
CA THR A 13 -13.15 2.67 -25.35
C THR A 13 -13.72 2.23 -24.01
N ALA A 14 -13.25 1.08 -23.51
CA ALA A 14 -13.55 0.64 -22.15
C ALA A 14 -12.83 1.58 -21.16
N LEU A 15 -13.62 2.39 -20.44
CA LEU A 15 -13.16 3.09 -19.24
C LEU A 15 -12.92 2.04 -18.15
N PHE A 16 -11.66 1.69 -17.91
CA PHE A 16 -11.28 0.95 -16.70
C PHE A 16 -11.48 1.90 -15.52
N ALA A 17 -12.68 1.89 -14.94
CA ALA A 17 -12.88 2.38 -13.59
C ALA A 17 -12.03 1.48 -12.69
N ALA A 18 -10.88 1.99 -12.24
CA ALA A 18 -10.13 1.37 -11.17
C ALA A 18 -11.03 1.45 -9.93
N SER A 19 -11.81 0.40 -9.69
CA SER A 19 -12.45 0.20 -8.41
C SER A 19 -11.32 0.22 -7.39
N ALA A 20 -11.25 1.27 -6.57
CA ALA A 20 -10.37 1.32 -5.42
C ALA A 20 -10.82 0.19 -4.48
N SER A 21 -10.28 -1.01 -4.70
CA SER A 21 -10.30 -2.06 -3.71
C SER A 21 -9.49 -1.51 -2.54
N ALA A 22 -10.16 -1.23 -1.42
CA ALA A 22 -9.50 -0.86 -0.19
C ALA A 22 -8.30 -1.80 0.01
N ILE A 23 -7.12 -1.21 0.12
CA ILE A 23 -5.88 -2.00 0.14
C ILE A 23 -5.85 -2.88 1.38
N CYS A 24 -6.54 -2.41 2.43
CA CYS A 24 -6.72 -3.13 3.66
C CYS A 24 -8.20 -3.07 4.06
N PRO A 25 -9.02 -4.05 3.66
CA PRO A 25 -10.45 -4.05 3.96
C PRO A 25 -10.72 -3.93 5.47
N GLY A 26 -11.31 -2.80 5.89
CA GLY A 26 -11.63 -2.53 7.30
C GLY A 26 -10.48 -1.94 8.14
N TYR A 27 -9.43 -1.45 7.49
CA TYR A 27 -8.34 -0.67 8.09
C TYR A 27 -8.26 0.70 7.42
N ASN A 28 -7.30 1.53 7.83
CA ASN A 28 -7.14 2.89 7.30
C ASN A 28 -5.89 3.03 6.43
N LEU A 29 -4.84 2.29 6.78
CA LEU A 29 -3.49 2.48 6.25
C LEU A 29 -2.83 1.13 5.95
N GLY A 30 -1.91 1.11 5.00
CA GLY A 30 -1.06 -0.04 4.68
C GLY A 30 0.42 0.33 4.72
N ILE A 31 1.27 -0.56 5.24
CA ILE A 31 2.72 -0.36 5.26
C ILE A 31 3.38 -1.35 4.31
N THR A 32 4.37 -0.87 3.55
CA THR A 32 5.24 -1.74 2.78
C THR A 32 6.63 -1.13 2.60
N GLN A 33 7.62 -2.01 2.42
CA GLN A 33 8.95 -1.62 1.97
C GLN A 33 8.97 -1.50 0.45
N THR A 34 9.21 -0.29 -0.06
CA THR A 34 9.22 -0.01 -1.50
C THR A 34 10.60 -0.05 -2.13
N GLY A 35 11.65 -0.13 -1.32
CA GLY A 35 13.00 -0.43 -1.81
C GLY A 35 14.10 0.10 -0.89
N SER A 36 15.13 0.67 -1.52
CA SER A 36 16.28 1.31 -0.90
C SER A 36 16.50 2.71 -1.48
N ASN A 37 17.14 3.61 -0.74
CA ASN A 37 17.48 4.94 -1.24
C ASN A 37 18.85 4.94 -1.96
N THR A 38 19.45 6.11 -2.19
CA THR A 38 20.79 6.24 -2.81
C THR A 38 21.92 5.59 -2.00
N ASN A 39 21.68 5.25 -0.73
CA ASN A 39 22.56 4.46 0.12
C ASN A 39 21.97 3.05 0.30
N PRO A 40 22.67 1.98 -0.11
CA PRO A 40 22.16 0.61 0.00
C PRO A 40 21.90 0.16 1.43
N ASP A 41 22.51 0.80 2.44
CA ASP A 41 22.28 0.49 3.86
C ASP A 41 20.93 1.02 4.39
N TYR A 42 20.17 1.75 3.58
CA TYR A 42 18.89 2.34 3.96
C TYR A 42 17.76 1.77 3.10
N GLY A 43 16.72 1.28 3.78
CA GLY A 43 15.46 0.96 3.15
C GLY A 43 14.53 2.17 3.08
N VAL A 44 13.52 2.07 2.22
CA VAL A 44 12.40 3.01 2.12
C VAL A 44 11.13 2.26 2.47
N TRP A 45 10.44 2.71 3.52
CA TRP A 45 9.13 2.22 3.93
C TRP A 45 8.11 3.31 3.75
N GLN A 46 7.00 2.97 3.12
CA GLN A 46 5.93 3.91 2.81
C GLN A 46 4.64 3.45 3.46
N VAL A 47 3.90 4.43 3.96
CA VAL A 47 2.55 4.28 4.48
C VAL A 47 1.58 4.77 3.42
N PHE A 48 0.65 3.92 3.03
CA PHE A 48 -0.36 4.18 2.02
C PHE A 48 -1.73 4.33 2.67
N ASP A 49 -2.54 5.28 2.20
CA ASP A 49 -3.99 5.29 2.43
C ASP A 49 -4.70 4.33 1.47
N ASP A 50 -6.00 4.05 1.68
CA ASP A 50 -6.81 3.18 0.80
C ASP A 50 -6.89 3.61 -0.68
N SER A 51 -6.48 4.84 -1.00
CA SER A 51 -6.40 5.36 -2.36
C SER A 51 -4.99 5.23 -2.97
N CYS A 52 -4.10 4.50 -2.31
CA CYS A 52 -2.68 4.34 -2.68
C CYS A 52 -1.88 5.65 -2.72
N ASN A 53 -2.30 6.67 -1.98
CA ASN A 53 -1.48 7.85 -1.76
C ASN A 53 -0.48 7.56 -0.63
N ILE A 54 0.75 8.04 -0.80
CA ILE A 54 1.76 7.98 0.26
C ILE A 54 1.43 9.07 1.27
N VAL A 55 1.04 8.66 2.49
CA VAL A 55 0.76 9.59 3.59
C VAL A 55 1.98 9.82 4.48
N ASP A 56 2.90 8.86 4.52
CA ASP A 56 4.17 9.00 5.21
C ASP A 56 5.26 8.11 4.59
N GLN A 57 6.53 8.49 4.80
CA GLN A 57 7.68 7.76 4.32
C GLN A 57 8.84 7.83 5.31
N VAL A 58 9.36 6.65 5.65
CA VAL A 58 10.53 6.50 6.50
C VAL A 58 11.70 5.97 5.68
N ILE A 59 12.85 6.61 5.83
CA ILE A 59 14.12 6.18 5.25
C ILE A 59 15.09 5.92 6.39
N ALA A 60 15.46 4.65 6.58
CA ALA A 60 16.29 4.22 7.71
C ALA A 60 17.07 2.94 7.40
N THR A 61 18.10 2.65 8.19
CA THR A 61 18.69 1.28 8.19
C THR A 61 17.78 0.30 8.94
N ASN A 62 17.07 0.78 9.96
CA ASN A 62 16.06 0.02 10.69
C ASN A 62 14.83 0.91 10.97
N PRO A 63 13.66 0.60 10.39
CA PRO A 63 12.43 1.37 10.56
C PRO A 63 11.83 1.23 11.98
N CYS A 64 12.20 0.19 12.72
CA CYS A 64 11.68 -0.09 14.06
C CYS A 64 12.33 0.76 15.17
N THR A 65 13.46 1.43 14.88
CA THR A 65 14.22 2.21 15.87
C THR A 65 14.01 3.72 15.74
N VAL A 66 13.31 4.16 14.69
CA VAL A 66 13.08 5.60 14.44
C VAL A 66 11.84 6.14 15.15
N GLY A 67 11.03 5.29 15.79
CA GLY A 67 9.86 5.68 16.56
C GLY A 67 8.58 5.92 15.75
N VAL A 68 8.62 5.73 14.43
CA VAL A 68 7.42 5.79 13.56
C VAL A 68 6.69 4.45 13.53
N PHE A 69 7.43 3.33 13.57
CA PHE A 69 6.85 2.00 13.55
C PHE A 69 7.19 1.23 14.82
N ASP A 70 6.21 0.48 15.33
CA ASP A 70 6.44 -0.58 16.29
C ASP A 70 6.64 -1.89 15.55
N CYS A 71 7.56 -2.71 16.03
CA CYS A 71 7.89 -3.98 15.42
C CYS A 71 7.89 -5.13 16.42
N SER A 72 7.49 -6.32 15.97
CA SER A 72 7.67 -7.55 16.71
C SER A 72 9.15 -7.98 16.77
N PRO A 73 9.53 -8.82 17.74
CA PRO A 73 10.77 -9.59 17.66
C PRO A 73 10.81 -10.43 16.37
N ALA A 74 11.99 -10.92 15.99
CA ALA A 74 12.17 -11.75 14.80
C ALA A 74 11.21 -12.96 14.78
N PRO A 75 10.50 -13.24 13.66
CA PRO A 75 10.53 -12.51 12.39
C PRO A 75 9.88 -11.13 12.50
N ILE A 76 10.62 -10.10 12.05
CA ILE A 76 10.21 -8.69 12.22
C ILE A 76 8.94 -8.45 11.40
N THR A 77 7.88 -8.05 12.08
CA THR A 77 6.64 -7.57 11.47
C THR A 77 6.27 -6.22 12.09
N PHE A 78 5.64 -5.35 11.31
CA PHE A 78 5.16 -4.07 11.81
C PHE A 78 3.87 -4.28 12.60
N THR A 79 3.90 -3.96 13.88
CA THR A 79 2.77 -4.16 14.82
C THR A 79 2.07 -2.85 15.16
N GLY A 80 2.71 -1.72 14.88
CA GLY A 80 2.14 -0.40 15.16
C GLY A 80 2.71 0.69 14.26
N LEU A 81 1.95 1.78 14.14
CA LEU A 81 2.30 2.98 13.41
C LEU A 81 1.91 4.21 14.23
N HIS A 82 2.86 5.15 14.36
CA HIS A 82 2.69 6.44 14.99
C HIS A 82 2.64 7.51 13.91
N LEU A 83 1.46 8.07 13.65
CA LEU A 83 1.26 9.06 12.59
C LEU A 83 0.38 10.19 13.10
N ASP A 84 0.82 11.44 12.95
CA ASP A 84 0.09 12.65 13.34
C ASP A 84 -0.43 12.64 14.79
N GLY A 85 0.31 12.00 15.70
CA GLY A 85 -0.07 11.86 17.12
C GLY A 85 -1.13 10.78 17.39
N LEU A 86 -1.51 10.01 16.38
CA LEU A 86 -2.38 8.85 16.49
C LEU A 86 -1.58 7.56 16.48
N ASN A 87 -2.08 6.57 17.22
CA ASN A 87 -1.51 5.22 17.28
C ASN A 87 -2.40 4.27 16.50
N TYR A 88 -1.83 3.57 15.53
CA TYR A 88 -2.52 2.57 14.73
C TYR A 88 -1.98 1.19 15.06
N ALA A 89 -2.85 0.23 15.33
CA ALA A 89 -2.45 -1.16 15.48
C ALA A 89 -2.34 -1.79 14.09
N CYS A 90 -1.22 -2.44 13.82
CA CYS A 90 -0.92 -3.06 12.53
C CYS A 90 -0.92 -4.59 12.64
N ARG A 91 -1.49 -5.25 11.63
CA ARG A 91 -1.47 -6.71 11.51
C ARG A 91 -1.42 -7.12 10.05
N SER A 92 -0.81 -8.27 9.78
CA SER A 92 -0.88 -8.86 8.44
C SER A 92 -2.33 -9.26 8.12
N ASP A 93 -2.73 -9.03 6.87
CA ASP A 93 -4.07 -9.41 6.39
C ASP A 93 -3.92 -10.14 5.06
N VAL A 94 -4.58 -11.30 4.93
CA VAL A 94 -4.53 -12.11 3.69
C VAL A 94 -5.26 -11.43 2.53
N ASN A 95 -6.14 -10.49 2.84
CA ASN A 95 -6.85 -9.68 1.86
C ASN A 95 -6.13 -8.35 1.60
N SER A 96 -4.88 -8.20 2.05
CA SER A 96 -4.09 -7.02 1.74
C SER A 96 -3.84 -6.94 0.22
N GLY A 97 -4.02 -5.73 -0.31
CA GLY A 97 -3.79 -5.42 -1.70
C GLY A 97 -2.35 -5.01 -1.98
N SER A 98 -2.19 -4.25 -3.06
CA SER A 98 -0.91 -3.68 -3.46
C SER A 98 -1.09 -2.25 -3.93
N CYS A 99 -0.11 -1.40 -3.68
CA CYS A 99 -0.05 -0.04 -4.18
C CYS A 99 1.18 0.20 -5.02
N ASN A 100 1.01 0.81 -6.18
CA ASN A 100 2.11 1.17 -7.07
C ASN A 100 3.04 -0.02 -7.40
N GLY A 101 2.49 -1.24 -7.43
CA GLY A 101 3.26 -2.48 -7.65
C GLY A 101 3.92 -3.09 -6.41
N HIS A 102 3.74 -2.49 -5.23
CA HIS A 102 4.25 -2.99 -3.95
C HIS A 102 3.13 -3.64 -3.14
N ALA A 103 3.28 -4.92 -2.80
CA ALA A 103 2.35 -5.64 -1.94
C ALA A 103 2.37 -5.06 -0.52
N ILE A 104 1.21 -4.82 0.07
CA ILE A 104 1.13 -4.35 1.45
C ILE A 104 1.47 -5.48 2.42
N GLN A 105 2.44 -5.21 3.30
CA GLN A 105 2.94 -6.17 4.28
C GLN A 105 2.02 -6.27 5.50
N VAL A 106 1.54 -5.13 5.99
CA VAL A 106 0.59 -5.06 7.11
C VAL A 106 -0.43 -3.94 6.89
N CYS A 107 -1.59 -4.14 7.50
CA CYS A 107 -2.70 -3.22 7.51
C CYS A 107 -2.87 -2.63 8.91
N CYS A 108 -3.02 -1.30 8.98
CA CYS A 108 -3.05 -0.54 10.22
C CYS A 108 -4.37 0.18 10.40
N ARG A 109 -4.98 0.02 11.58
CA ARG A 109 -6.26 0.65 11.93
C ARG A 109 -6.08 1.49 13.19
N ASN A 110 -6.72 2.66 13.21
CA ASN A 110 -6.83 3.42 14.44
C ASN A 110 -7.85 2.72 15.35
N ASP A 111 -7.37 1.97 16.33
CA ASP A 111 -8.22 1.29 17.30
C ASP A 111 -8.65 2.22 18.47
N GLY A 112 -8.27 3.50 18.42
CA GLY A 112 -8.84 4.55 19.29
C GLY A 112 -8.30 4.60 20.71
N ASN A 113 -6.99 4.37 20.90
CA ASN A 113 -6.36 4.49 22.22
C ASN A 113 -6.18 5.94 22.66
#